data_AF-A0A8S2ZBF2-F1
#
_entry.id   AF-A0A8S2ZBF2-F1
#
_cell.length_a   1.000
_cell.length_b   1.000
_cell.length_c   1.000
_cell.angle_alpha   90.00
_cell.angle_beta   90.00
_cell.angle_gamma   90.00
#
_symmetry.space_group_name_H-M   'P 1'
#
loop_
_entity.id
_entity.type
_entity.pdbx_description
1 polymer ?
#
loop_
_entity_poly.entity_id
_entity_poly.type
_entity_poly.pdbx_seq_one_letter_code
_entity_poly.pdbx_strand_id
1 'polypeptide(L)' 'MFTMANSGQQILMTLPNDSNEQTGDEIFFTGINLIGKYHFSNLHIHWGVDSKQGAEH' A
#
# COMPACT_ATOMS: atom_id res chain seq x y z
N MET A 1 -5.02 10.51 -9.29
CA MET A 1 -5.69 10.81 -8.01
C MET A 1 -5.77 9.52 -7.22
N PHE A 2 -5.19 9.45 -6.02
CA PHE A 2 -5.33 8.26 -5.17
C PHE A 2 -6.73 8.20 -4.55
N THR A 3 -7.21 7.00 -4.19
CA THR A 3 -8.46 6.84 -3.44
C THR A 3 -8.18 6.38 -2.02
N MET A 4 -9.02 6.82 -1.08
CA MET A 4 -8.98 6.38 0.31
C MET A 4 -10.35 5.84 0.69
N ALA A 5 -10.38 4.63 1.25
CA ALA A 5 -11.60 3.96 1.63
C ALA A 5 -11.48 3.35 3.04
N ASN A 6 -12.58 3.37 3.79
CA ASN A 6 -12.70 2.61 5.04
C ASN A 6 -13.44 1.31 4.75
N SER A 7 -12.81 0.16 4.98
CA SER A 7 -13.39 -1.17 4.74
C SER A 7 -14.16 -1.73 5.95
N GLY A 8 -14.19 -1.01 7.07
CA GLY A 8 -14.65 -1.51 8.36
C GLY A 8 -13.59 -2.29 9.15
N GLN A 9 -12.42 -2.56 8.55
CA GLN A 9 -11.27 -3.19 9.20
C GLN A 9 -10.03 -2.28 9.20
N GLN A 10 -9.88 -1.49 8.14
CA GLN A 10 -8.73 -0.62 7.94
C GLN A 10 -9.09 0.58 7.07
N ILE A 11 -8.22 1.59 7.10
CA ILE A 11 -8.19 2.64 6.09
C ILE A 11 -7.21 2.19 5.00
N LEU A 12 -7.71 2.08 3.77
CA LEU A 12 -6.97 1.63 2.60
C LEU A 12 -6.72 2.79 1.65
N MET A 13 -5.48 2.95 1.19
CA MET A 13 -5.09 3.87 0.14
C MET A 13 -4.70 3.08 -1.11
N THR A 14 -5.30 3.43 -2.25
CA THR A 14 -5.02 2.78 -3.55
C THR A 14 -4.66 3.80 -4.63
N LEU A 15 -3.87 3.35 -5.61
CA LEU A 15 -3.57 4.13 -6.81
C LEU A 15 -4.71 3.99 -7.84
N PRO A 16 -4.91 5.00 -8.71
CA PRO A 16 -6.04 5.03 -9.65
C PRO A 16 -5.97 3.96 -10.75
N ASN A 17 -4.81 3.32 -10.97
CA ASN A 17 -4.62 2.31 -12.00
C ASN A 17 -3.93 1.07 -11.38
N ASP A 18 -4.74 0.17 -10.83
CA ASP A 18 -4.34 -1.24 -10.57
C ASP A 18 -4.48 -2.09 -11.86
N SER A 19 -4.61 -1.46 -13.03
CA SER A 19 -4.57 -2.17 -14.31
C SER A 19 -3.17 -2.72 -14.52
N ASN A 20 -3.04 -3.99 -14.88
CA ASN A 20 -1.79 -4.64 -15.35
C ASN A 20 -1.15 -3.96 -16.60
N GLU A 21 -1.62 -2.78 -16.99
CA GLU A 21 -1.10 -1.98 -18.08
C GLU A 21 -0.01 -1.06 -17.54
N GLN A 22 1.23 -1.47 -17.78
CA GLN A 22 2.44 -0.78 -17.33
C GLN A 22 2.66 0.51 -18.12
N THR A 23 2.09 1.62 -17.65
CA THR A 23 2.17 2.93 -18.34
C THR A 23 3.45 3.72 -18.05
N GLY A 24 4.43 3.13 -17.36
CA GLY A 24 5.74 3.76 -17.10
C GLY A 24 5.79 4.71 -15.88
N ASP A 25 4.64 5.09 -15.32
CA ASP A 25 4.50 5.95 -14.12
C ASP A 25 4.18 5.15 -12.84
N GLU A 26 4.49 3.86 -12.82
CA GLU A 26 4.14 2.96 -11.72
C GLU A 26 5.11 3.08 -10.54
N ILE A 27 4.56 3.05 -9.32
CA ILE A 27 5.37 2.90 -8.11
C ILE A 27 5.74 1.43 -7.98
N PHE A 28 7.02 1.11 -8.01
CA PHE A 28 7.53 -0.24 -7.80
C PHE A 28 8.67 -0.28 -6.78
N PHE A 29 8.79 -1.41 -6.11
CA PHE A 29 9.87 -1.73 -5.18
C PHE A 29 10.86 -2.69 -5.83
N THR A 30 12.14 -2.45 -5.58
CA THR A 30 13.26 -3.29 -6.01
C THR A 30 14.40 -3.16 -4.99
N GLY A 31 15.34 -4.11 -4.95
CA GLY A 31 16.44 -4.08 -3.98
C GLY A 31 16.98 -5.45 -3.62
N ILE A 32 17.86 -5.49 -2.61
CA ILE A 32 18.76 -6.61 -2.31
C ILE A 32 18.04 -7.97 -2.23
N ASN A 33 16.97 -8.07 -1.45
CA ASN A 33 16.24 -9.33 -1.25
C ASN A 33 14.99 -9.47 -2.14
N LEU A 34 14.83 -8.63 -3.17
CA LEU A 34 13.70 -8.67 -4.10
C LEU A 34 14.17 -9.12 -5.48
N ILE A 35 13.71 -10.28 -5.94
CA ILE A 35 13.97 -10.74 -7.31
C ILE A 35 12.96 -10.09 -8.25
N GLY A 36 13.34 -8.96 -8.86
CA GLY A 36 12.53 -8.24 -9.83
C GLY A 36 11.91 -6.93 -9.32
N LYS A 37 10.86 -6.47 -10.02
CA LYS A 37 10.07 -5.29 -9.65
C LYS A 37 8.74 -5.74 -9.07
N TYR A 38 8.35 -5.14 -7.95
CA TYR A 38 7.08 -5.39 -7.27
C TYR A 38 6.26 -4.11 -7.31
N HIS A 39 5.10 -4.15 -7.97
CA HIS A 39 4.25 -2.96 -8.08
C HIS A 39 3.55 -2.69 -6.75
N PHE A 40 3.50 -1.43 -6.36
CA PHE A 40 2.68 -0.98 -5.25
C PHE A 40 1.21 -1.24 -5.60
N SER A 41 0.50 -1.98 -4.75
CA SER A 41 -0.95 -2.18 -4.89
C SER A 41 -1.71 -1.24 -3.95
N ASN A 42 -1.41 -1.30 -2.65
CA ASN A 42 -2.11 -0.52 -1.65
C ASN A 42 -1.27 -0.31 -0.40
N LEU A 43 -1.70 0.66 0.42
CA LEU A 43 -1.19 0.91 1.76
C LEU A 43 -2.37 0.90 2.73
N HIS A 44 -2.23 0.20 3.85
CA HIS A 44 -3.13 0.29 4.99
C HIS A 44 -2.34 0.52 6.28
N ILE A 45 -3.04 0.96 7.32
CA ILE A 45 -2.46 1.31 8.61
C ILE A 45 -3.14 0.49 9.69
N HIS A 46 -2.33 0.01 10.63
CA HIS A 46 -2.77 -0.52 11.91
C HIS A 46 -2.53 0.52 13.00
N TRP A 47 -3.46 0.64 13.93
CA TRP A 47 -3.34 1.54 15.07
C TRP A 47 -4.01 0.92 16.30
N GLY A 48 -3.52 1.29 17.49
CA GLY A 48 -4.11 0.86 18.74
C GLY A 48 -5.04 1.92 19.33
N VAL A 49 -5.59 1.60 20.50
CA VAL A 49 -6.51 2.49 21.21
C VAL A 49 -5.81 3.74 21.76
N ASP A 50 -4.48 3.67 21.94
CA ASP A 50 -3.65 4.76 22.42
C ASP A 50 -2.25 4.73 21.79
N SER A 51 -1.41 5.71 22.14
CA SER A 51 -0.08 5.90 21.56
C SER A 51 0.97 4.87 21.99
N LYS A 52 0.64 3.92 22.87
CA LYS A 52 1.56 2.88 23.38
C LYS A 52 1.37 1.54 22.69
N GLN A 53 0.31 1.37 21.91
CA GLN A 53 -0.03 0.12 21.22
C GLN A 53 -0.51 0.39 19.79
N GLY A 54 -0.31 -0.57 18.88
CA GLY A 54 -0.83 -0.48 17.51
C GLY A 54 0.13 -0.84 16.38
N ALA A 55 1.43 -0.93 16.66
CA ALA A 55 2.39 -1.48 15.70
C ALA A 55 2.25 -3.01 15.63
N GLU A 56 2.50 -3.59 14.45
CA GLU A 56 2.40 -5.05 14.24
C GLU A 56 3.74 -5.80 14.31
N HIS A 57 4.86 -5.13 14.00
CA HIS A 57 6.17 -5.77 13.85
C HIS A 57 6.64 -6.51 15.10
#